data_AF-A0A661ID65-F1
#
_entry.id   AF-A0A661ID65-F1
#
_cell.length_a   1.000
_cell.length_b   1.000
_cell.length_c   1.000
_cell.angle_alpha   90.00
_cell.angle_beta   90.00
_cell.angle_gamma   90.00
#
_symmetry.space_group_name_H-M   'P 1'
#
loop_
_entity.id
_entity.type
_entity.pdbx_description
1 polymer ?
#
loop_
_entity_poly.entity_id
_entity_poly.type
_entity_poly.pdbx_seq_one_letter_code
_entity_poly.pdbx_strand_id
1 'polypeptide(L)'
;MQKSSIEKAAREAKEEGLEEGLEQGLEQGMEKGVEIGMEKGRELEKIESEKKAKEQKLEIAKNLKKAGMDSQTIVTATGLSIEEVDGD
;
A
#
# COMPACT_ATOMS: atom_id res chain seq x y z
N MET A 1 35.96 -4.99 -48.71
CA MET A 1 35.04 -6.05 -48.24
C MET A 1 35.07 -6.24 -46.73
N GLN A 2 36.22 -6.42 -46.05
CA GLN A 2 36.28 -6.66 -44.59
C GLN A 2 35.72 -5.55 -43.68
N LYS A 3 35.90 -4.25 -44.00
CA LYS A 3 35.36 -3.15 -43.16
C LYS A 3 33.83 -3.16 -43.05
N SER A 4 33.14 -3.52 -44.12
CA SER A 4 31.67 -3.53 -44.19
C SER A 4 31.04 -4.63 -43.31
N SER A 5 31.73 -5.76 -43.15
CA SER A 5 31.26 -6.85 -42.28
C SER A 5 31.37 -6.49 -40.79
N ILE A 6 32.44 -5.78 -40.40
CA ILE A 6 32.64 -5.33 -39.02
C ILE A 6 31.62 -4.23 -38.66
N GLU A 7 31.38 -3.28 -39.57
CA GLU A 7 30.36 -2.24 -39.38
C GLU A 7 28.95 -2.82 -39.25
N LYS A 8 28.63 -3.85 -40.04
CA LYS A 8 27.36 -4.57 -39.93
C LYS A 8 27.22 -5.25 -38.56
N ALA A 9 28.22 -6.02 -38.15
CA ALA A 9 28.20 -6.71 -36.85
C ALA A 9 28.12 -5.73 -35.67
N ALA A 10 28.82 -4.58 -35.75
CA ALA A 10 28.75 -3.55 -34.73
C ALA A 10 27.36 -2.88 -34.66
N ARG A 11 26.68 -2.74 -35.80
CA ARG A 11 25.30 -2.20 -35.83
C ARG A 11 24.32 -3.19 -35.23
N GLU A 12 24.40 -4.46 -35.63
CA GLU A 12 23.55 -5.54 -35.10
C GLU A 12 23.72 -5.68 -33.59
N ALA A 13 24.96 -5.75 -33.09
CA ALA A 13 25.22 -5.83 -31.65
C ALA A 13 24.73 -4.59 -30.88
N LYS A 14 24.74 -3.41 -31.50
CA LYS A 14 24.20 -2.18 -30.87
C LYS A 14 22.67 -2.18 -30.86
N GLU A 15 22.04 -2.65 -31.94
CA GLU A 15 20.59 -2.79 -32.02
C GLU A 15 20.09 -3.82 -30.99
N GLU A 16 20.71 -5.00 -30.95
CA GLU A 16 20.43 -6.06 -29.97
C GLU A 16 20.63 -5.57 -28.53
N GLY A 17 21.78 -4.96 -28.22
CA GLY A 17 22.05 -4.46 -26.87
C GLY A 17 21.11 -3.32 -26.44
N LEU A 18 20.60 -2.52 -27.38
CA LEU A 18 19.61 -1.48 -27.09
C LEU A 18 18.22 -2.10 -26.85
N GLU A 19 17.85 -3.09 -27.66
CA GLU A 19 16.58 -3.82 -27.53
C GLU A 19 16.53 -4.57 -26.20
N GLU A 20 17.55 -5.37 -25.88
CA GLU A 20 17.67 -6.08 -24.60
C GLU A 20 17.66 -5.11 -23.41
N GLY A 21 18.42 -4.02 -23.49
CA GLY A 21 18.47 -3.02 -22.42
C GLY A 21 17.14 -2.32 -22.19
N LEU A 22 16.39 -2.05 -23.26
CA LEU A 22 15.06 -1.44 -23.17
C LEU A 22 14.04 -2.43 -22.61
N GLU A 23 14.05 -3.67 -23.09
CA GLU A 23 13.16 -4.73 -22.61
C GLU A 23 13.36 -5.00 -21.12
N GLN A 24 14.60 -5.20 -20.69
CA GLN A 24 14.93 -5.40 -19.27
C GLN A 24 14.57 -4.19 -18.41
N GLY A 25 14.84 -2.98 -18.90
CA GLY A 25 14.50 -1.76 -18.19
C GLY A 25 12.99 -1.57 -18.01
N LEU A 26 12.22 -1.88 -19.06
CA LEU A 26 10.76 -1.79 -19.03
C LEU A 26 10.15 -2.86 -18.11
N GLU A 27 10.60 -4.11 -18.23
CA GLU A 27 10.13 -5.22 -17.40
C GLU A 27 10.39 -4.95 -15.91
N GLN A 28 11.63 -4.61 -15.55
CA GLN A 28 11.98 -4.28 -14.16
C GLN A 28 11.25 -3.05 -13.64
N GLY A 29 11.07 -2.03 -14.48
CA GLY A 29 10.34 -0.82 -14.12
C GLY A 29 8.86 -1.10 -13.86
N MET A 30 8.24 -1.91 -14.71
CA MET A 30 6.84 -2.31 -14.59
C MET A 30 6.63 -3.20 -13.36
N GLU A 31 7.46 -4.23 -13.17
CA GLU A 31 7.36 -5.14 -12.01
C GLU A 31 7.44 -4.38 -10.69
N LYS A 32 8.48 -3.53 -10.52
CA LYS A 32 8.64 -2.70 -9.31
C LYS A 32 7.49 -1.71 -9.14
N GLY A 33 7.04 -1.09 -10.23
CA GLY A 33 5.94 -0.14 -10.19
C GLY A 33 4.63 -0.79 -9.73
N VAL A 34 4.33 -1.98 -10.24
CA VAL A 34 3.15 -2.76 -9.86
C VAL A 34 3.24 -3.22 -8.41
N GLU A 35 4.37 -3.76 -7.98
CA GLU A 35 4.58 -4.23 -6.61
C GLU A 35 4.37 -3.11 -5.59
N ILE A 36 5.06 -1.97 -5.77
CA ILE A 36 4.95 -0.79 -4.90
C ILE A 36 3.52 -0.25 -4.90
N GLY A 37 2.86 -0.21 -6.08
CA GLY A 37 1.48 0.27 -6.19
C GLY A 37 0.50 -0.61 -5.43
N MET A 38 0.63 -1.94 -5.54
CA MET A 38 -0.22 -2.90 -4.85
C MET A 38 0.00 -2.90 -3.34
N GLU A 39 1.25 -2.83 -2.87
CA GLU A 39 1.57 -2.78 -1.45
C GLU A 39 0.99 -1.52 -0.81
N LYS A 40 1.23 -0.35 -1.39
CA LYS A 40 0.66 0.92 -0.92
C LYS A 40 -0.87 0.90 -0.94
N GLY A 41 -1.47 0.35 -1.99
CA GLY A 41 -2.92 0.22 -2.08
C GLY A 41 -3.51 -0.59 -0.93
N ARG A 42 -2.93 -1.75 -0.63
CA ARG A 42 -3.34 -2.62 0.49
C ARG A 42 -3.13 -1.96 1.85
N GLU A 43 -2.01 -1.27 2.04
CA GLU A 43 -1.72 -0.57 3.29
C GLU A 43 -2.73 0.55 3.54
N LEU A 44 -3.03 1.36 2.52
CA LEU A 44 -4.04 2.43 2.62
C LEU A 44 -5.44 1.86 2.94
N GLU A 45 -5.84 0.78 2.27
CA GLU A 45 -7.10 0.10 2.54
C GLU A 45 -7.18 -0.42 3.98
N LYS A 46 -6.09 -1.01 4.48
CA LYS A 46 -5.99 -1.48 5.86
C LYS A 46 -6.14 -0.32 6.84
N ILE A 47 -5.41 0.77 6.65
CA ILE A 47 -5.48 1.96 7.52
C ILE A 47 -6.89 2.55 7.52
N GLU A 48 -7.53 2.67 6.36
CA GLU A 48 -8.88 3.21 6.25
C GLU A 48 -9.92 2.31 6.92
N SER A 49 -9.81 0.99 6.75
CA SER A 49 -10.72 0.03 7.39
C SER A 49 -10.57 0.02 8.92
N GLU A 50 -9.34 0.07 9.45
CA GLU A 50 -9.07 0.17 10.89
C GLU A 50 -9.60 1.48 11.47
N LYS A 51 -9.42 2.60 10.76
CA LYS A 51 -9.96 3.89 11.16
C LYS A 51 -11.49 3.86 11.23
N LYS A 52 -12.16 3.34 10.20
CA LYS A 52 -13.63 3.20 10.18
C LYS A 52 -14.14 2.31 11.32
N ALA A 53 -13.49 1.16 11.55
CA ALA A 53 -13.85 0.27 12.65
C ALA A 53 -13.67 0.95 14.02
N LYS A 54 -12.61 1.74 14.19
CA LYS A 54 -12.37 2.52 15.41
C LYS A 54 -13.41 3.63 15.60
N GLU A 55 -13.75 4.37 14.56
CA GLU A 55 -14.80 5.40 14.60
C GLU A 55 -16.16 4.82 14.98
N GLN A 56 -16.52 3.66 14.44
CA GLN A 56 -17.75 2.94 14.82
C GLN A 56 -17.75 2.54 16.30
N LYS A 57 -16.64 1.99 16.81
CA LYS A 57 -16.50 1.67 18.23
C LYS A 57 -16.66 2.90 19.12
N LEU A 58 -16.07 4.03 18.73
CA LEU A 58 -16.20 5.31 19.45
C LEU A 58 -17.64 5.83 19.43
N GLU A 59 -18.36 5.68 18.32
CA GLU A 59 -19.77 6.06 18.23
C GLU A 59 -20.64 5.20 19.16
N ILE A 60 -20.41 3.89 19.17
CA ILE A 60 -21.09 2.96 20.09
C ILE A 60 -20.81 3.37 21.53
N ALA A 61 -19.55 3.57 21.91
CA ALA A 61 -19.17 4.00 23.25
C ALA A 61 -19.87 5.29 23.69
N LYS A 62 -19.93 6.30 22.81
CA LYS A 62 -20.66 7.56 23.07
C LYS A 62 -22.14 7.30 23.34
N ASN A 63 -22.78 6.43 22.58
CA ASN A 63 -24.20 6.11 22.76
C ASN A 63 -24.44 5.33 24.06
N LEU A 64 -23.57 4.38 24.40
CA LEU A 64 -23.66 3.63 25.65
C LEU A 64 -23.45 4.53 26.88
N LYS A 65 -22.50 5.46 26.80
CA LYS A 65 -22.26 6.46 27.85
C LYS A 65 -23.48 7.37 28.04
N LYS A 66 -24.09 7.84 26.94
CA LYS A 66 -25.35 8.60 26.99
C LYS A 66 -26.51 7.80 27.58
N ALA A 67 -26.51 6.47 27.42
CA ALA A 67 -27.48 5.57 28.03
C ALA A 67 -27.21 5.29 29.52
N GLY A 68 -26.15 5.87 30.10
CA GLY A 68 -25.82 5.74 31.52
C GLY A 68 -25.04 4.47 31.87
N MET A 69 -24.46 3.77 30.88
CA MET A 69 -23.54 2.67 31.16
C MET A 69 -22.23 3.19 31.76
N ASP A 70 -21.67 2.45 32.71
CA ASP A 70 -20.39 2.78 33.31
C ASP A 70 -19.23 2.54 32.33
N SER A 71 -18.16 3.31 32.49
CA SER A 71 -17.02 3.29 31.58
C SER A 71 -16.33 1.93 31.52
N GLN A 72 -16.31 1.15 32.61
CA GLN A 72 -15.68 -0.17 32.65
C GLN A 72 -16.44 -1.19 31.79
N THR A 73 -17.78 -1.16 31.83
CA THR A 73 -18.62 -1.98 30.96
C THR A 73 -18.45 -1.59 29.49
N ILE A 74 -18.35 -0.28 29.18
CA ILE A 74 -18.15 0.21 27.81
C ILE A 74 -16.78 -0.22 27.26
N VAL A 75 -15.72 -0.09 28.05
CA VAL A 75 -14.36 -0.59 27.71
C VAL A 75 -14.41 -2.07 27.36
N THR A 76 -15.07 -2.87 28.21
CA THR A 76 -15.18 -4.33 28.01
C THR A 76 -15.97 -4.67 26.73
N ALA A 77 -17.05 -3.94 26.45
CA ALA A 77 -17.92 -4.20 25.30
C ALA A 77 -17.33 -3.74 23.95
N THR A 78 -16.56 -2.65 23.95
CA THR A 78 -16.05 -2.03 22.71
C THR A 78 -14.58 -2.36 22.43
N GLY A 79 -13.83 -2.76 23.45
CA GLY A 79 -12.39 -2.96 23.41
C GLY A 79 -11.60 -1.65 23.24
N LEU A 80 -12.21 -0.51 23.56
CA LEU A 80 -11.56 0.80 23.62
C LEU A 80 -10.82 0.97 24.96
N SER A 81 -9.85 1.87 25.00
CA SER A 81 -9.21 2.26 26.25
C SER A 81 -10.15 3.11 27.12
N ILE A 82 -9.84 3.22 28.41
CA ILE A 82 -10.64 4.04 29.32
C ILE A 82 -10.60 5.52 28.91
N GLU A 83 -9.45 6.01 28.45
CA GLU A 83 -9.25 7.37 27.95
C GLU A 83 -10.13 7.64 26.71
N GLU A 84 -10.23 6.68 25.80
CA GLU A 84 -11.08 6.78 24.60
C GLU A 84 -12.58 6.82 24.92
N VAL A 85 -12.99 6.14 26.01
CA VAL A 85 -14.38 6.12 26.49
C VAL A 85 -14.71 7.38 27.29
N ASP A 86 -13.77 7.82 28.13
CA ASP A 86 -14.01 8.94 29.01
C ASP A 86 -13.92 10.27 28.28
N GLY A 87 -13.02 10.38 27.29
CA GLY A 87 -12.77 11.59 26.52
C GLY A 87 -12.26 12.68 27.44
N ASP A 88 -10.96 13.00 27.37
CA ASP A 88 -10.42 14.19 28.05
C ASP A 88 -11.20 15.46 27.69
#